data_AF-A0A0C9SQW0-F1
#
_entry.id   AF-A0A0C9SQW0-F1
#
_cell.length_a   1.000
_cell.length_b   1.000
_cell.length_c   1.000
_cell.angle_alpha   90.00
_cell.angle_beta   90.00
_cell.angle_gamma   90.00
#
_symmetry.space_group_name_H-M   'P 1'
#
loop_
_entity.id
_entity.type
_entity.pdbx_description
1 polymer ?
#
loop_
_entity_poly.entity_id
_entity_poly.type
_entity_poly.pdbx_seq_one_letter_code
_entity_poly.pdbx_strand_id
1 'polypeptide(L)'
;LSRSSTMGGGAPCRKKLALALFPRISPDNYSWSSLSRAQQKMVLRREELTFKWQNKRNLGAIFSSDCEEKVFVRDGAEAQPCSSCQGLRKLHTFQVVLNRRMPDEANYKFVPKSFRCPELGRIYLKYEGVWKLIEEDDGRTPWLRFAKGAADGVYKSQEVVLGMVEAMVAKAERVLKGKSLKNMHYSGALDTFCSMLASI
;
A
#
# COMPACT_ATOMS: atom_id res chain seq x y z
N LEU A 1 9.62 4.99 -1.05
CA LEU A 1 8.38 5.12 -1.88
C LEU A 1 7.65 3.80 -2.12
N SER A 2 8.12 2.68 -1.55
CA SER A 2 7.45 1.37 -1.62
C SER A 2 5.96 1.42 -1.25
N ARG A 3 5.59 2.27 -0.28
CA ARG A 3 4.21 2.44 0.22
C ARG A 3 3.35 3.46 -0.54
N SER A 4 3.95 4.24 -1.45
CA SER A 4 3.16 5.15 -2.30
C SER A 4 2.56 4.38 -3.46
N SER A 5 1.25 4.53 -3.66
CA SER A 5 0.54 3.98 -4.81
C SER A 5 0.72 4.81 -6.09
N THR A 6 1.44 5.93 -6.03
CA THR A 6 1.73 6.76 -7.20
C THR A 6 2.72 6.08 -8.14
N MET A 7 2.41 6.05 -9.44
CA MET A 7 3.26 5.48 -10.48
C MET A 7 4.54 6.28 -10.74
N GLY A 8 4.57 7.56 -10.38
CA GLY A 8 5.72 8.44 -10.58
C GLY A 8 5.46 9.84 -10.04
N GLY A 9 6.36 10.76 -10.34
CA GLY A 9 6.21 12.16 -9.93
C GLY A 9 7.27 13.09 -10.50
N GLY A 10 7.28 14.32 -10.00
CA GLY A 10 8.15 15.39 -10.50
C GLY A 10 7.64 16.12 -11.75
N ALA A 11 6.43 15.80 -12.21
CA ALA A 11 5.76 16.54 -13.28
C ALA A 11 5.37 17.97 -12.85
N PRO A 12 5.20 18.91 -13.79
CA PRO A 12 4.64 20.22 -13.51
C PRO A 12 3.24 20.13 -12.89
N CYS A 13 2.84 21.15 -12.13
CA CYS A 13 1.52 21.17 -11.53
C CYS A 13 0.41 21.13 -12.61
N ARG A 14 -0.71 20.47 -12.28
CA ARG A 14 -1.84 20.27 -13.22
C ARG A 14 -2.37 21.57 -13.83
N LYS A 15 -2.35 22.68 -13.09
CA LYS A 15 -2.72 24.01 -13.61
C LYS A 15 -1.83 24.41 -14.79
N LYS A 16 -0.51 24.29 -14.65
CA LYS A 16 0.45 24.62 -15.72
C LYS A 16 0.26 23.71 -16.93
N LEU A 17 0.03 22.41 -16.70
CA LEU A 17 -0.25 21.45 -17.78
C LEU A 17 -1.56 21.76 -18.51
N ALA A 18 -2.63 22.08 -17.77
CA ALA A 18 -3.92 22.41 -18.35
C ALA A 18 -3.89 23.69 -19.19
N LEU A 19 -3.23 24.75 -18.71
CA LEU A 19 -3.09 26.00 -19.47
C LEU A 19 -2.24 25.81 -20.73
N ALA A 20 -1.23 24.94 -20.69
CA ALA A 20 -0.45 24.59 -21.87
C ALA A 20 -1.25 23.75 -22.90
N LEU A 21 -2.15 22.86 -22.43
CA LEU A 21 -2.98 22.02 -23.29
C LEU A 21 -4.20 22.77 -23.85
N PHE A 22 -4.74 23.74 -23.12
CA PHE A 22 -5.97 24.46 -23.46
C PHE A 22 -5.76 25.98 -23.38
N PRO A 23 -5.08 26.60 -24.38
CA PRO A 23 -4.75 28.02 -24.35
C PRO A 23 -5.95 28.98 -24.29
N ARG A 24 -7.15 28.50 -24.64
CA ARG A 24 -8.40 29.26 -24.56
C ARG A 24 -8.88 29.48 -23.12
N ILE A 25 -8.34 28.73 -22.16
CA ILE A 25 -8.68 28.88 -20.74
C ILE A 25 -7.76 29.93 -20.14
N SER A 26 -8.33 31.05 -19.68
CA SER A 26 -7.57 32.07 -18.96
C SER A 26 -7.05 31.50 -17.61
N PRO A 27 -5.80 31.84 -17.19
CA PRO A 27 -5.26 31.46 -15.89
C PRO A 27 -6.14 31.84 -14.68
N ASP A 28 -6.92 32.91 -14.80
CA ASP A 28 -7.79 33.43 -13.75
C ASP A 28 -9.13 32.67 -13.67
N ASN A 29 -9.59 32.12 -14.79
CA ASN A 29 -10.82 31.34 -14.89
C ASN A 29 -10.58 29.82 -14.76
N TYR A 30 -9.35 29.41 -14.46
CA TYR A 30 -8.99 28.01 -14.32
C TYR A 30 -9.49 27.42 -13.01
N SER A 31 -10.30 26.37 -13.10
CA SER A 31 -10.57 25.44 -12.01
C SER A 31 -10.47 24.00 -12.54
N TRP A 32 -10.03 23.06 -11.70
CA TRP A 32 -10.06 21.65 -12.09
C TRP A 32 -11.48 21.16 -12.39
N SER A 33 -12.47 21.66 -11.63
CA SER A 33 -13.88 21.31 -11.81
C SER A 33 -14.51 21.89 -13.07
N SER A 34 -13.95 22.97 -13.64
CA SER A 34 -14.46 23.55 -14.89
C SER A 34 -13.98 22.80 -16.13
N LEU A 35 -12.97 21.94 -16.01
CA LEU A 35 -12.55 21.07 -17.10
C LEU A 35 -13.53 19.92 -17.29
N SER A 36 -13.86 19.61 -18.55
CA SER A 36 -14.61 18.40 -18.88
C SER A 36 -13.85 17.14 -18.49
N ARG A 37 -14.55 16.01 -18.30
CA ARG A 37 -13.90 14.72 -17.98
C ARG A 37 -12.84 14.32 -19.01
N ALA A 38 -13.04 14.64 -20.28
CA ALA A 38 -12.06 14.38 -21.34
C ALA A 38 -10.81 15.25 -21.16
N GLN A 39 -10.98 16.55 -20.88
CA GLN A 39 -9.88 17.47 -20.62
C GLN A 39 -9.09 17.07 -19.37
N GLN A 40 -9.77 16.70 -18.28
CA GLN A 40 -9.12 16.20 -17.07
C GLN A 40 -8.25 14.98 -17.37
N LYS A 41 -8.77 14.01 -18.13
CA LYS A 41 -7.99 12.83 -18.56
C LYS A 41 -6.76 13.21 -19.40
N MET A 42 -6.88 14.19 -20.30
CA MET A 42 -5.74 14.67 -21.08
C MET A 42 -4.65 15.29 -20.20
N VAL A 43 -5.03 16.07 -19.20
CA VAL A 43 -4.08 16.67 -18.24
C VAL A 43 -3.39 15.58 -17.42
N LEU A 44 -4.13 14.60 -16.90
CA LEU A 44 -3.56 13.47 -16.16
C LEU A 44 -2.59 12.66 -17.01
N ARG A 45 -2.94 12.36 -18.27
CA ARG A 45 -2.04 11.67 -19.20
C ARG A 45 -0.78 12.48 -19.47
N ARG A 46 -0.89 13.80 -19.63
CA ARG A 46 0.28 14.67 -19.81
C ARG A 46 1.14 14.73 -18.55
N GLU A 47 0.53 14.74 -17.36
CA GLU A 47 1.23 14.67 -16.08
C GLU A 47 2.08 13.40 -16.02
N GLU A 48 1.50 12.23 -16.32
CA GLU A 48 2.22 10.95 -16.34
C GLU A 48 3.39 10.92 -17.33
N LEU A 49 3.17 11.41 -18.55
CA LEU A 49 4.21 11.50 -19.59
C LEU A 49 5.34 12.47 -19.24
N THR A 50 5.12 13.38 -18.27
CA THR A 50 6.12 14.38 -17.85
C THR A 50 6.70 14.10 -16.47
N PHE A 51 6.44 12.91 -15.91
CA PHE A 51 7.14 12.46 -14.71
C PHE A 51 8.65 12.50 -14.92
N LYS A 52 9.37 12.87 -13.87
CA LYS A 52 10.83 12.83 -13.79
C LYS A 52 11.34 11.54 -13.20
N TRP A 53 10.50 10.85 -12.42
CA TRP A 53 10.81 9.56 -11.85
C TRP A 53 9.58 8.66 -11.87
N GLN A 54 9.82 7.36 -12.01
CA GLN A 54 8.81 6.31 -12.02
C GLN A 54 9.06 5.35 -10.86
N ASN A 55 7.98 4.98 -10.16
CA ASN A 55 7.99 4.02 -9.07
C ASN A 55 7.62 2.63 -9.61
N LYS A 56 8.63 1.79 -9.88
CA LYS A 56 8.42 0.40 -10.34
C LYS A 56 8.27 -0.50 -9.12
N ARG A 57 7.06 -0.54 -8.56
CA ARG A 57 6.77 -1.29 -7.32
C ARG A 57 7.07 -2.78 -7.42
N ASN A 58 6.87 -3.38 -8.59
CA ASN A 58 7.19 -4.78 -8.85
C ASN A 58 8.70 -5.09 -8.71
N LEU A 59 9.57 -4.10 -8.92
CA LEU A 59 11.01 -4.21 -8.75
C LEU A 59 11.49 -3.65 -7.41
N GLY A 60 10.58 -3.11 -6.59
CA GLY A 60 10.94 -2.40 -5.35
C GLY A 60 11.83 -1.17 -5.57
N ALA A 61 11.86 -0.61 -6.78
CA ALA A 61 12.85 0.39 -7.20
C ALA A 61 12.23 1.61 -7.89
N ILE A 62 12.96 2.73 -7.83
CA ILE A 62 12.60 3.99 -8.48
C ILE A 62 13.62 4.25 -9.58
N PHE A 63 13.12 4.62 -10.75
CA PHE A 63 13.95 4.95 -11.91
C PHE A 63 13.70 6.39 -12.33
N SER A 64 14.72 7.04 -12.88
CA SER A 64 14.51 8.26 -13.66
C SER A 64 13.68 7.92 -14.88
N SER A 65 12.84 8.85 -15.34
CA SER A 65 12.19 8.70 -16.65
C SER A 65 13.20 8.65 -17.80
N ASP A 66 14.39 9.22 -17.59
CA ASP A 66 15.51 9.23 -18.52
C ASP A 66 16.57 8.16 -18.15
N CYS A 67 16.13 7.03 -17.58
CA CYS A 67 17.02 5.94 -17.18
C CYS A 67 17.70 5.33 -18.41
N GLU A 68 19.02 5.14 -18.34
CA GLU A 68 19.83 4.55 -19.42
C GLU A 68 19.65 3.02 -19.56
N GLU A 69 18.95 2.37 -18.63
CA GLU A 69 18.68 0.92 -18.53
C GLU A 69 19.90 0.02 -18.33
N LYS A 70 20.99 0.30 -19.06
CA LYS A 70 22.25 -0.41 -19.00
C LYS A 70 23.34 0.53 -18.53
N VAL A 71 24.23 0.02 -17.68
CA VAL A 71 25.41 0.74 -17.20
C VAL A 71 26.63 -0.10 -17.51
N PHE A 72 27.69 0.55 -17.98
CA PHE A 72 28.98 -0.10 -18.14
C PHE A 72 29.65 -0.21 -16.79
N VAL A 73 30.00 -1.43 -16.40
CA VAL A 73 30.67 -1.74 -15.14
C VAL A 73 32.03 -2.33 -15.48
N ARG A 74 33.10 -1.80 -14.88
CA ARG A 74 34.44 -2.38 -15.03
C ARG A 74 34.52 -3.68 -14.24
N ASP A 75 35.32 -4.63 -14.72
CA ASP A 75 35.50 -5.92 -14.03
C ASP A 75 35.93 -5.71 -12.57
N GLY A 76 35.20 -6.36 -11.65
CA GLY A 76 35.41 -6.26 -10.21
C GLY A 76 34.78 -5.05 -9.51
N ALA A 77 34.10 -4.15 -10.23
CA ALA A 77 33.38 -3.03 -9.62
C ALA A 77 31.89 -3.35 -9.39
N GLU A 78 31.30 -2.75 -8.37
CA GLU A 78 29.85 -2.83 -8.15
C GLU A 78 29.09 -1.97 -9.18
N ALA A 79 27.98 -2.52 -9.69
CA ALA A 79 27.09 -1.79 -10.59
C ALA A 79 26.42 -0.63 -9.85
N GLN A 80 26.73 0.60 -10.25
CA GLN A 80 26.06 1.80 -9.75
C GLN A 80 24.87 2.17 -10.64
N PRO A 81 23.83 2.84 -10.10
CA PRO A 81 22.75 3.38 -10.92
C PRO A 81 23.29 4.33 -12.01
N CYS A 82 22.62 4.42 -13.15
CA CYS A 82 23.00 5.36 -14.20
C CYS A 82 22.94 6.82 -13.74
N SER A 83 23.58 7.71 -14.49
CA SER A 83 23.73 9.13 -14.13
C SER A 83 22.38 9.81 -13.88
N SER A 84 21.38 9.55 -14.72
CA SER A 84 20.01 10.03 -14.59
C SER A 84 19.35 9.56 -13.29
N CYS A 85 19.50 8.28 -12.94
CA CYS A 85 18.91 7.72 -11.72
C CYS A 85 19.61 8.24 -10.45
N GLN A 86 20.94 8.42 -10.48
CA GLN A 86 21.67 9.05 -9.38
C GLN A 86 21.25 10.51 -9.20
N GLY A 87 21.03 11.23 -10.30
CA GLY A 87 20.61 12.63 -10.33
C GLY A 87 19.28 12.89 -9.61
N LEU A 88 18.39 11.89 -9.51
CA LEU A 88 17.11 12.02 -8.80
C LEU A 88 17.30 12.46 -7.34
N ARG A 89 18.36 12.03 -6.65
CA ARG A 89 18.62 12.43 -5.25
C ARG A 89 18.82 13.94 -5.09
N LYS A 90 19.22 14.64 -6.15
CA LYS A 90 19.40 16.10 -6.16
C LYS A 90 18.13 16.85 -6.56
N LEU A 91 17.12 16.15 -7.07
CA LEU A 91 15.87 16.78 -7.49
C LEU A 91 15.04 17.18 -6.26
N HIS A 92 14.83 18.48 -6.06
CA HIS A 92 14.08 18.99 -4.90
C HIS A 92 12.69 18.36 -4.74
N THR A 93 11.93 18.21 -5.84
CA THR A 93 10.60 17.57 -5.79
C THR A 93 10.67 16.11 -5.37
N PHE A 94 11.78 15.41 -5.65
CA PHE A 94 12.01 14.05 -5.18
C PHE A 94 12.39 14.03 -3.69
N GLN A 95 13.29 14.91 -3.26
CA GLN A 95 13.66 15.06 -1.84
C GLN A 95 12.45 15.36 -0.95
N VAL A 96 11.57 16.29 -1.38
CA VAL A 96 10.32 16.59 -0.68
C VAL A 96 9.48 15.33 -0.47
N VAL A 97 9.37 14.48 -1.50
CA VAL A 97 8.58 13.25 -1.43
C VAL A 97 9.23 12.21 -0.52
N LEU A 98 10.56 12.08 -0.55
CA LEU A 98 11.29 11.19 0.35
C LEU A 98 11.17 11.59 1.82
N ASN A 99 11.10 12.89 2.10
CA ASN A 99 11.02 13.45 3.45
C ASN A 99 9.60 13.56 4.01
N ARG A 100 8.57 13.19 3.23
CA ARG A 100 7.18 13.19 3.74
C ARG A 100 7.02 12.14 4.83
N ARG A 101 6.61 12.59 6.02
CA ARG A 101 6.23 11.70 7.12
C ARG A 101 4.98 10.89 6.74
N MET A 102 4.89 9.67 7.27
CA MET A 102 3.69 8.87 7.11
C MET A 102 2.51 9.58 7.80
N PRO A 103 1.37 9.71 7.12
CA PRO A 103 0.16 10.19 7.76
C PRO A 103 -0.32 9.16 8.79
N ASP A 104 -0.96 9.62 9.86
CA ASP A 104 -1.59 8.74 10.84
C ASP A 104 -2.66 7.86 10.20
N GLU A 105 -2.90 6.68 10.78
CA GLU A 105 -3.83 5.70 10.22
C GLU A 105 -5.23 6.26 9.97
N ALA A 106 -5.73 7.04 10.92
CA ALA A 106 -7.04 7.69 10.83
C ALA A 106 -7.18 8.61 9.61
N ASN A 107 -6.06 9.05 9.02
CA ASN A 107 -6.01 9.98 7.90
C ASN A 107 -5.93 9.30 6.53
N TYR A 108 -5.66 7.99 6.43
CA TYR A 108 -5.63 7.29 5.13
C TYR A 108 -6.97 7.39 4.38
N LYS A 109 -8.09 7.49 5.09
CA LYS A 109 -9.42 7.66 4.48
C LYS A 109 -9.53 8.91 3.60
N PHE A 110 -8.72 9.93 3.86
CA PHE A 110 -8.70 11.19 3.11
C PHE A 110 -7.78 11.17 1.87
N VAL A 111 -7.01 10.10 1.63
CA VAL A 111 -6.15 10.01 0.44
C VAL A 111 -7.02 10.06 -0.82
N PRO A 112 -6.83 11.01 -1.75
CA PRO A 112 -7.66 11.09 -2.96
C PRO A 112 -7.62 9.81 -3.78
N LYS A 113 -8.77 9.41 -4.38
CA LYS A 113 -8.88 8.18 -5.19
C LYS A 113 -7.84 8.11 -6.31
N SER A 114 -7.45 9.24 -6.89
CA SER A 114 -6.43 9.34 -7.94
C SER A 114 -5.02 8.95 -7.50
N PHE A 115 -4.74 8.96 -6.20
CA PHE A 115 -3.43 8.58 -5.64
C PHE A 115 -3.47 7.19 -5.01
N ARG A 116 -4.58 6.46 -5.13
CA ARG A 116 -4.71 5.06 -4.72
C ARG A 116 -4.50 4.19 -5.95
N CYS A 117 -3.79 3.07 -5.79
CA CYS A 117 -3.82 2.01 -6.78
C CYS A 117 -5.25 1.44 -6.74
N PRO A 118 -6.03 1.47 -7.83
CA PRO A 118 -7.43 1.03 -7.81
C PRO A 118 -7.58 -0.41 -7.32
N GLU A 119 -6.62 -1.28 -7.65
CA GLU A 119 -6.60 -2.69 -7.33
C GLU A 119 -6.32 -2.91 -5.83
N LEU A 120 -5.24 -2.31 -5.30
CA LEU A 120 -4.91 -2.37 -3.87
C LEU A 120 -5.92 -1.61 -3.00
N GLY A 121 -6.40 -0.46 -3.48
CA GLY A 121 -7.42 0.34 -2.83
C GLY A 121 -8.73 -0.43 -2.68
N ARG A 122 -9.13 -1.25 -3.66
CA ARG A 122 -10.29 -2.14 -3.53
C ARG A 122 -10.05 -3.22 -2.48
N ILE A 123 -8.86 -3.82 -2.42
CA ILE A 123 -8.53 -4.84 -1.42
C ILE A 123 -8.54 -4.25 0.00
N TYR A 124 -7.88 -3.10 0.21
CA TYR A 124 -7.83 -2.42 1.51
C TYR A 124 -9.18 -1.81 1.94
N LEU A 125 -10.04 -1.42 1.00
CA LEU A 125 -11.39 -0.95 1.32
C LEU A 125 -12.37 -2.11 1.59
N LYS A 126 -12.14 -3.29 0.99
CA LYS A 126 -13.00 -4.46 1.17
C LYS A 126 -12.78 -5.14 2.53
N TYR A 127 -11.56 -5.07 3.06
CA TYR A 127 -11.20 -5.72 4.32
C TYR A 127 -10.46 -4.74 5.25
N GLU A 128 -11.16 -4.28 6.29
CA GLU A 128 -10.56 -3.42 7.32
C GLU A 128 -9.40 -4.15 8.01
N GLY A 129 -8.27 -3.45 8.22
CA GLY A 129 -7.10 -4.01 8.91
C GLY A 129 -6.17 -4.90 8.07
N VAL A 130 -6.57 -5.36 6.87
CA VAL A 130 -5.71 -6.18 5.99
C VAL A 130 -4.42 -5.48 5.56
N TRP A 131 -4.44 -4.14 5.50
CA TRP A 131 -3.24 -3.37 5.20
C TRP A 131 -2.12 -3.62 6.23
N LYS A 132 -2.43 -3.73 7.53
CA LYS A 132 -1.44 -3.99 8.59
C LYS A 132 -0.77 -5.33 8.40
N LEU A 133 -1.59 -6.35 8.13
CA LEU A 133 -1.14 -7.72 7.87
C LEU A 133 -0.21 -7.84 6.65
N ILE A 134 -0.34 -6.96 5.65
CA ILE A 134 0.44 -7.02 4.40
C ILE A 134 1.64 -6.07 4.41
N GLU A 135 1.51 -4.87 4.99
CA GLU A 135 2.51 -3.80 4.90
C GLU A 135 3.36 -3.65 6.18
N GLU A 136 2.88 -4.10 7.35
CA GLU A 136 3.65 -4.08 8.61
C GLU A 136 4.35 -5.40 8.89
N ASP A 137 3.97 -6.49 8.21
CA ASP A 137 4.69 -7.76 8.30
C ASP A 137 6.00 -7.66 7.52
N ASP A 138 7.11 -7.53 8.24
CA ASP A 138 8.48 -7.55 7.70
C ASP A 138 8.98 -8.97 7.42
N GLY A 139 8.08 -9.96 7.48
CA GLY A 139 8.37 -11.39 7.31
C GLY A 139 8.98 -12.05 8.55
N ARG A 140 9.26 -11.29 9.61
CA ARG A 140 9.80 -11.85 10.86
C ARG A 140 8.71 -12.45 11.73
N THR A 141 7.48 -11.95 11.62
CA THR A 141 6.36 -12.50 12.38
C THR A 141 5.76 -13.73 11.67
N PRO A 142 5.15 -14.67 12.40
CA PRO A 142 4.52 -15.83 11.80
C PRO A 142 3.10 -15.55 11.29
N TRP A 143 2.52 -14.37 11.58
CA TRP A 143 1.08 -14.15 11.50
C TRP A 143 0.53 -14.21 10.07
N LEU A 144 1.20 -13.60 9.10
CA LEU A 144 0.76 -13.65 7.71
C LEU A 144 0.87 -15.08 7.15
N ARG A 145 1.96 -15.79 7.48
CA ARG A 145 2.17 -17.20 7.11
C ARG A 145 1.12 -18.11 7.73
N PHE A 146 0.81 -17.88 9.01
CA PHE A 146 -0.23 -18.60 9.73
C PHE A 146 -1.61 -18.35 9.10
N ALA A 147 -1.98 -17.09 8.85
CA ALA A 147 -3.26 -16.75 8.22
C ALA A 147 -3.40 -17.40 6.83
N LYS A 148 -2.33 -17.37 6.02
CA LYS A 148 -2.30 -18.04 4.72
C LYS A 148 -2.45 -19.57 4.87
N GLY A 149 -1.65 -20.20 5.73
CA GLY A 149 -1.73 -21.64 5.96
C GLY A 149 -3.08 -22.08 6.52
N ALA A 150 -3.71 -21.29 7.38
CA ALA A 150 -5.05 -21.55 7.90
C ALA A 150 -6.10 -21.46 6.78
N ALA A 151 -6.04 -20.43 5.94
CA ALA A 151 -6.94 -20.26 4.80
C ALA A 151 -6.77 -21.38 3.74
N ASP A 152 -5.53 -21.80 3.49
CA ASP A 152 -5.19 -22.90 2.58
C ASP A 152 -5.50 -24.29 3.19
N GLY A 153 -5.90 -24.34 4.47
CA GLY A 153 -6.25 -25.58 5.16
C GLY A 153 -5.06 -26.43 5.60
N VAL A 154 -3.85 -25.88 5.62
CA VAL A 154 -2.60 -26.55 6.03
C VAL A 154 -2.67 -27.06 7.48
N TYR A 155 -3.41 -26.36 8.34
CA TYR A 155 -3.49 -26.67 9.77
C TYR A 155 -4.76 -27.41 10.18
N LYS A 156 -5.53 -27.97 9.24
CA LYS A 156 -6.82 -28.65 9.55
C LYS A 156 -6.70 -29.73 10.62
N SER A 157 -5.58 -30.45 10.67
CA SER A 157 -5.33 -31.49 11.69
C SER A 157 -5.00 -30.93 13.08
N GLN A 158 -4.76 -29.62 13.21
CA GLN A 158 -4.36 -28.96 14.46
C GLN A 158 -5.58 -28.31 15.14
N GLU A 159 -6.66 -29.08 15.27
CA GLU A 159 -7.99 -28.59 15.66
C GLU A 159 -8.00 -27.90 17.03
N VAL A 160 -7.22 -28.38 17.99
CA VAL A 160 -7.12 -27.76 19.33
C VAL A 160 -6.52 -26.36 19.24
N VAL A 161 -5.41 -26.20 18.50
CA VAL A 161 -4.73 -24.91 18.34
C VAL A 161 -5.60 -23.94 17.55
N LEU A 162 -6.24 -24.41 16.47
CA LEU A 162 -7.20 -23.59 15.72
C LEU A 162 -8.38 -23.16 16.61
N GLY A 163 -8.93 -24.07 17.41
CA GLY A 163 -9.96 -23.77 18.39
C GLY A 163 -9.55 -22.74 19.44
N MET A 164 -8.29 -22.78 19.90
CA MET A 164 -7.74 -21.75 20.79
C MET A 164 -7.71 -20.37 20.12
N VAL A 165 -7.23 -20.31 18.87
CA VAL A 165 -7.18 -19.06 18.10
C VAL A 165 -8.58 -18.51 17.87
N GLU A 166 -9.54 -19.35 17.50
CA GLU A 166 -10.95 -18.97 17.33
C GLU A 166 -11.54 -18.39 18.62
N ALA A 167 -11.32 -19.06 19.77
CA ALA A 167 -11.78 -18.58 21.06
C ALA A 167 -11.14 -17.24 21.45
N MET A 168 -9.85 -17.05 21.17
CA MET A 168 -9.14 -15.78 21.40
C MET A 168 -9.73 -14.64 20.56
N VAL A 169 -9.98 -14.87 19.27
CA VAL A 169 -10.60 -13.89 18.36
C VAL A 169 -12.01 -13.55 18.82
N ALA A 170 -12.85 -14.55 19.12
CA ALA A 170 -14.21 -14.36 19.60
C ALA A 170 -14.27 -13.57 20.92
N LYS A 171 -13.32 -13.83 21.84
CA LYS A 171 -13.18 -13.06 23.09
C LYS A 171 -12.85 -11.59 22.80
N ALA A 172 -11.86 -11.32 21.96
CA ALA A 172 -11.45 -9.96 21.62
C ALA A 172 -12.60 -9.16 20.99
N GLU A 173 -13.33 -9.77 20.04
CA GLU A 173 -14.49 -9.13 19.42
C GLU A 173 -15.61 -8.81 20.42
N ARG A 174 -15.91 -9.74 21.34
CA ARG A 174 -16.94 -9.52 22.36
C ARG A 174 -16.56 -8.34 23.26
N VAL A 175 -15.32 -8.29 23.72
CA VAL A 175 -14.81 -7.20 24.56
C VAL A 175 -14.90 -5.87 23.82
N LEU A 176 -14.46 -5.81 22.56
CA LEU A 176 -14.57 -4.60 21.72
C LEU A 176 -16.02 -4.13 21.56
N LYS A 177 -16.97 -5.06 21.51
CA LYS A 177 -18.41 -4.79 21.39
C LYS A 177 -19.11 -4.58 22.75
N GLY A 178 -18.37 -4.55 23.86
CA GLY A 178 -18.93 -4.42 25.22
C GLY A 178 -19.81 -5.59 25.66
N LYS A 179 -19.67 -6.76 25.03
CA LYS A 179 -20.49 -7.95 25.32
C LYS A 179 -19.86 -8.80 26.42
N SER A 180 -20.72 -9.47 27.21
CA SER A 180 -20.30 -10.45 28.19
C SER A 180 -19.60 -11.65 27.54
N LEU A 181 -18.65 -12.26 28.26
CA LEU A 181 -17.99 -13.51 27.89
C LEU A 181 -18.80 -14.76 28.28
N LYS A 182 -19.93 -14.58 28.98
CA LYS A 182 -20.85 -15.68 29.29
C LYS A 182 -21.38 -16.30 27.99
N ASN A 183 -21.53 -17.62 27.99
CA ASN A 183 -22.00 -18.41 26.84
C ASN A 183 -21.16 -18.18 25.57
N MET A 184 -19.86 -17.99 25.73
CA MET A 184 -18.93 -18.07 24.60
C MET A 184 -18.83 -19.53 24.14
N HIS A 185 -18.99 -19.75 22.84
CA HIS A 185 -18.83 -21.07 22.25
C HIS A 185 -17.34 -21.38 22.04
N TYR A 186 -16.95 -22.61 22.33
CA TYR A 186 -15.62 -23.15 22.11
C TYR A 186 -15.75 -24.36 21.18
N SER A 187 -14.77 -24.57 20.31
CA SER A 187 -14.73 -25.77 19.47
C SER A 187 -14.70 -27.05 20.32
N GLY A 188 -15.31 -28.13 19.85
CA GLY A 188 -15.32 -29.41 20.59
C GLY A 188 -13.93 -29.97 20.89
N ALA A 189 -12.98 -29.79 19.97
CA ALA A 189 -11.59 -30.20 20.17
C ALA A 189 -10.94 -29.45 21.35
N LEU A 190 -11.13 -28.13 21.43
CA LEU A 190 -10.65 -27.33 22.55
C LEU A 190 -11.32 -27.69 23.88
N ASP A 191 -12.63 -27.92 23.86
CA ASP A 191 -13.38 -28.25 25.08
C ASP A 191 -12.97 -29.61 25.65
N THR A 192 -12.75 -30.59 24.77
CA THR A 192 -12.21 -31.90 25.13
C THR A 192 -10.81 -31.78 25.73
N PHE A 193 -9.95 -30.97 25.11
CA PHE A 193 -8.60 -30.71 25.59
C PHE A 193 -8.59 -30.06 26.98
N CYS A 194 -9.40 -29.02 27.20
CA CYS A 194 -9.54 -28.37 28.50
C CYS A 194 -10.10 -29.34 29.56
N SER A 195 -11.07 -30.18 29.19
CA SER A 195 -11.63 -31.19 30.10
C SER A 195 -10.58 -32.22 30.53
N MET A 196 -9.73 -32.66 29.59
CA MET A 196 -8.60 -33.54 29.91
C MET A 196 -7.62 -32.86 30.87
N LEU A 197 -7.26 -31.59 30.63
CA LEU A 197 -6.38 -30.84 31.53
C LEU A 197 -6.97 -30.66 32.93
N ALA A 198 -8.28 -30.46 33.05
CA ALA A 198 -8.96 -30.32 34.33
C ALA A 198 -9.10 -31.63 35.12
N SER A 199 -8.90 -32.77 34.45
CA SER A 199 -8.94 -34.11 35.07
C SER A 199 -7.59 -34.61 35.58
N ILE A 200 -6.52 -33.83 35.38
CA ILE A 200 -5.15 -34.06 35.87
C ILE A 200 -4.94 -33.24 37.15
#